data_AF-A0A0G0CGT9-F1
#
_entry.id   AF-A0A0G0CGT9-F1
#
_cell.length_a   1.000
_cell.length_b   1.000
_cell.length_c   1.000
_cell.angle_alpha   90.00
_cell.angle_beta   90.00
_cell.angle_gamma   90.00
#
_symmetry.space_group_name_H-M   'P 1'
#
loop_
_entity.id
_entity.type
_entity.pdbx_description
1 polymer ?
#
loop_
_entity_poly.entity_id
_entity_poly.type
_entity_poly.pdbx_seq_one_letter_code
_entity_poly.pdbx_strand_id
1 'polypeptide(L)'
;MIRIVGKSRKLKRLSIYLAGFFLAFHYVLVIYVNSSFLKQFLSIGTIGFLYIIGALLSIILFIKSPIILNKIGNFKTSIIFILLELIATFGIASFHNQKLLIIFFLIHQAAMPLIFFSLDI
;
A
#
# COMPACT_ATOMS: atom_id res chain seq x y z
N MET A 1 -17.76 -36.70 1.49
CA MET A 1 -16.96 -35.80 0.60
C MET A 1 -17.37 -34.32 0.68
N ILE A 2 -18.67 -33.97 0.73
CA ILE A 2 -19.16 -32.57 0.74
C ILE A 2 -18.68 -31.75 1.96
N ARG A 3 -18.54 -32.37 3.14
CA ARG A 3 -18.16 -31.69 4.40
C ARG A 3 -16.69 -31.22 4.43
N ILE A 4 -15.78 -31.88 3.69
CA ILE A 4 -14.35 -31.51 3.60
C ILE A 4 -14.17 -30.29 2.69
N VAL A 5 -14.93 -30.21 1.60
CA VAL A 5 -14.93 -29.06 0.68
C VAL A 5 -15.39 -27.78 1.39
N GLY A 6 -16.38 -27.88 2.27
CA GLY A 6 -16.85 -26.74 3.08
C GLY A 6 -15.81 -26.21 4.07
N LYS A 7 -15.01 -27.08 4.70
CA LYS A 7 -13.94 -26.67 5.64
C LYS A 7 -12.80 -25.93 4.90
N SER A 8 -12.41 -26.43 3.73
CA SER A 8 -11.38 -25.78 2.89
C SER A 8 -11.80 -24.39 2.42
N ARG A 9 -13.06 -24.21 1.99
CA ARG A 9 -13.57 -22.88 1.59
C ARG A 9 -13.62 -21.89 2.75
N LYS A 10 -13.99 -22.34 3.96
CA LYS A 10 -13.97 -21.49 5.18
C LYS A 10 -12.55 -21.04 5.53
N LEU A 11 -11.57 -21.94 5.47
CA LEU A 11 -10.16 -21.62 5.71
C LEU A 11 -9.64 -20.59 4.68
N LYS A 12 -9.93 -20.78 3.39
CA LYS A 12 -9.54 -19.82 2.34
C LYS A 12 -10.13 -18.42 2.56
N ARG A 13 -11.41 -18.32 2.94
CA ARG A 13 -12.05 -17.03 3.26
C ARG A 13 -11.44 -16.38 4.51
N LEU A 14 -11.16 -17.18 5.55
CA LEU A 14 -10.49 -16.68 6.74
C LEU A 14 -9.11 -16.10 6.41
N SER A 15 -8.34 -16.74 5.53
CA SER A 15 -7.04 -16.23 5.09
C SER A 15 -7.14 -14.86 4.42
N ILE A 16 -8.14 -14.63 3.57
CA ILE A 16 -8.35 -13.32 2.92
C ILE A 16 -8.74 -12.26 3.96
N TYR A 17 -9.62 -12.61 4.92
CA TYR A 17 -9.99 -11.68 5.99
C TYR A 17 -8.82 -11.32 6.91
N LEU A 18 -8.00 -12.31 7.27
CA LEU A 18 -6.79 -12.07 8.06
C LEU A 18 -5.79 -11.22 7.26
N ALA A 19 -5.61 -11.50 5.97
CA ALA A 19 -4.73 -10.69 5.12
C ALA A 19 -5.19 -9.22 5.06
N GLY A 20 -6.48 -8.98 4.81
CA GLY A 20 -7.05 -7.63 4.82
C GLY A 20 -6.92 -6.93 6.18
N PHE A 21 -7.18 -7.66 7.27
CA PHE A 21 -7.00 -7.15 8.63
C PHE A 21 -5.55 -6.74 8.91
N PHE A 22 -4.58 -7.61 8.64
CA PHE A 22 -3.17 -7.32 8.88
C PHE A 22 -2.66 -6.20 7.96
N LEU A 23 -3.14 -6.13 6.71
CA LEU A 23 -2.77 -5.04 5.81
C LEU A 23 -3.33 -3.69 6.29
N ALA A 24 -4.61 -3.64 6.70
CA ALA A 24 -5.21 -2.43 7.28
C ALA A 24 -4.51 -1.99 8.56
N PHE A 25 -4.21 -2.93 9.44
CA PHE A 25 -3.48 -2.66 10.67
C PHE A 25 -2.07 -2.11 10.40
N HIS A 26 -1.33 -2.77 9.49
CA HIS A 26 -0.02 -2.31 9.03
C HIS A 26 -0.09 -0.89 8.46
N TYR A 27 -1.04 -0.63 7.56
CA TYR A 27 -1.19 0.66 6.90
C TYR A 27 -1.40 1.81 7.90
N VAL A 28 -2.32 1.66 8.86
CA VAL A 28 -2.62 2.71 9.85
C VAL A 28 -1.41 2.98 10.74
N LEU A 29 -0.70 1.93 11.18
CA LEU A 29 0.53 2.07 11.96
C LEU A 29 1.60 2.83 11.18
N VAL A 30 1.86 2.42 9.94
CA VAL A 30 2.89 3.02 9.10
C VAL A 30 2.58 4.48 8.80
N ILE A 31 1.33 4.86 8.51
CA ILE A 31 0.95 6.26 8.32
C ILE A 31 1.27 7.11 9.55
N TYR A 32 0.89 6.64 10.75
CA TYR A 32 1.11 7.38 11.98
C TYR A 32 2.60 7.56 12.29
N VAL A 33 3.37 6.47 12.14
CA VAL A 33 4.83 6.47 12.34
C VAL A 33 5.51 7.35 11.31
N ASN A 34 5.18 7.22 10.03
CA ASN A 34 5.77 8.01 8.94
C ASN A 34 5.48 9.50 9.10
N SER A 35 4.24 9.88 9.45
CA SER A 35 3.90 11.29 9.69
C SER A 35 4.71 11.88 10.85
N SER A 36 4.86 11.12 11.93
CA SER A 36 5.66 11.53 13.10
C SER A 36 7.15 11.61 12.79
N PHE A 37 7.68 10.66 12.01
CA PHE A 37 9.07 10.64 11.56
C PHE A 37 9.37 11.80 10.61
N LEU A 38 8.53 12.03 9.61
CA LEU A 38 8.71 13.10 8.62
C LEU A 38 8.70 14.49 9.25
N LYS A 39 8.00 14.71 10.37
CA LYS A 39 8.04 15.98 11.12
C LYS A 39 9.43 16.34 11.63
N GLN A 40 10.35 15.38 11.73
CA GLN A 40 11.76 15.65 12.09
C GLN A 40 12.54 16.30 10.94
N PHE A 41 12.06 16.17 9.70
CA PHE A 41 12.76 16.63 8.49
C PHE A 41 11.98 17.66 7.68
N LEU A 42 10.64 17.69 7.79
CA LEU A 42 9.73 18.48 6.98
C LEU A 42 8.75 19.26 7.84
N SER A 43 8.32 20.42 7.34
CA SER A 43 7.28 21.21 7.99
C SER A 43 5.92 20.51 7.92
N ILE A 44 5.04 20.80 8.88
CA ILE A 44 3.68 20.23 8.93
C ILE A 44 2.89 20.56 7.64
N GLY A 45 3.04 21.77 7.10
CA GLY A 45 2.40 22.17 5.85
C GLY A 45 2.89 21.36 4.65
N THR A 46 4.20 21.08 4.57
CA THR A 46 4.77 20.23 3.54
C THR A 46 4.24 18.80 3.63
N ILE A 47 4.18 18.22 4.83
CA ILE A 47 3.66 16.86 5.04
C ILE A 47 2.20 16.77 4.58
N GLY A 48 1.36 17.73 4.96
CA GLY A 48 -0.04 17.79 4.50
C GLY A 48 -0.15 17.86 2.98
N PHE A 49 0.68 18.67 2.33
CA PHE A 49 0.72 18.75 0.87
C PHE A 49 1.16 17.44 0.20
N LEU A 50 2.09 16.70 0.81
CA LEU A 50 2.50 15.38 0.32
C LEU A 50 1.37 14.36 0.42
N TYR A 51 0.55 14.37 1.49
CA TYR A 51 -0.64 13.52 1.56
C TYR A 51 -1.64 13.84 0.44
N ILE A 52 -1.84 15.13 0.12
CA ILE A 52 -2.71 15.55 -0.99
C ILE A 52 -2.17 15.04 -2.33
N ILE A 53 -0.88 15.25 -2.62
CA ILE A 53 -0.26 14.74 -3.86
C ILE A 53 -0.32 13.22 -3.90
N GLY A 54 0.01 12.54 -2.81
CA GLY A 54 -0.06 11.09 -2.71
C GLY A 54 -1.46 10.56 -3.00
N ALA A 55 -2.49 11.19 -2.45
CA ALA A 55 -3.88 10.84 -2.74
C ALA A 55 -4.25 11.05 -4.22
N LEU A 56 -3.80 12.14 -4.86
CA LEU A 56 -3.99 12.36 -6.29
C LEU A 56 -3.31 11.26 -7.13
N LEU A 57 -2.09 10.87 -6.76
CA LEU A 57 -1.37 9.76 -7.41
C LEU A 57 -2.12 8.43 -7.23
N SER A 58 -2.62 8.14 -6.03
CA SER A 58 -3.46 6.97 -5.77
C SER A 58 -4.70 6.95 -6.67
N ILE A 59 -5.39 8.09 -6.84
CA ILE A 59 -6.56 8.21 -7.71
C ILE A 59 -6.19 7.90 -9.17
N ILE A 60 -5.09 8.48 -9.66
CA ILE A 60 -4.60 8.23 -11.02
C ILE A 60 -4.31 6.74 -11.21
N LEU A 61 -3.61 6.12 -10.26
CA LEU A 61 -3.31 4.70 -10.30
C LEU A 61 -4.57 3.83 -10.26
N PHE A 62 -5.56 4.19 -9.45
CA PHE A 62 -6.86 3.52 -9.41
C PHE A 62 -7.62 3.59 -10.73
N ILE A 63 -7.68 4.77 -11.36
CA ILE A 63 -8.32 4.93 -12.67
C ILE A 63 -7.63 4.07 -13.73
N LYS A 64 -6.30 3.91 -13.62
CA LYS A 64 -5.51 3.06 -14.52
C LYS A 64 -5.50 1.58 -14.11
N SER A 65 -6.06 1.22 -12.96
CA SER A 65 -6.00 -0.15 -12.44
C SER A 65 -6.59 -1.20 -13.39
N PRO A 66 -7.72 -0.97 -14.11
CA PRO A 66 -8.24 -1.98 -15.02
C PRO A 66 -7.27 -2.25 -16.18
N ILE A 67 -6.59 -1.21 -16.68
CA ILE A 67 -5.61 -1.33 -17.76
C ILE A 67 -4.37 -2.10 -17.27
N ILE A 68 -3.89 -1.77 -16.07
CA ILE A 68 -2.73 -2.44 -15.45
C ILE A 68 -3.06 -3.93 -15.23
N LEU A 69 -4.20 -4.21 -14.62
CA LEU A 69 -4.63 -5.57 -14.29
C LEU A 69 -4.91 -6.42 -15.53
N ASN A 70 -5.48 -5.86 -16.60
CA ASN A 70 -5.70 -6.59 -17.85
C ASN A 70 -4.39 -6.90 -18.58
N LYS A 71 -3.35 -6.07 -18.44
CA LYS A 71 -2.06 -6.28 -19.10
C LYS A 71 -1.12 -7.20 -18.32
N ILE A 72 -1.09 -7.07 -16.99
CA ILE A 72 -0.10 -7.74 -16.13
C ILE A 72 -0.72 -8.92 -15.35
N GLY A 73 -2.02 -8.85 -15.08
CA GLY A 73 -2.76 -9.77 -14.20
C GLY A 73 -2.73 -9.33 -12.74
N ASN A 74 -3.77 -9.72 -11.96
CA ASN A 74 -3.90 -9.30 -10.56
C ASN A 74 -2.70 -9.73 -9.70
N PHE A 75 -2.41 -11.03 -9.65
CA PHE A 75 -1.33 -11.57 -8.79
C PHE A 75 0.02 -10.89 -9.01
N LYS A 76 0.45 -10.73 -10.27
CA LYS A 76 1.72 -10.06 -10.59
C LYS A 76 1.69 -8.57 -10.22
N THR A 77 0.57 -7.90 -10.45
CA THR A 77 0.38 -6.50 -10.04
C THR A 77 0.50 -6.36 -8.52
N SER A 78 -0.16 -7.22 -7.74
CA SER A 78 -0.06 -7.21 -6.27
C SER A 78 1.39 -7.34 -5.80
N ILE A 79 2.13 -8.30 -6.35
CA ILE A 79 3.54 -8.53 -5.97
C ILE A 79 4.41 -7.32 -6.32
N ILE A 80 4.25 -6.72 -7.50
CA ILE A 80 5.01 -5.53 -7.90
C ILE A 80 4.75 -4.38 -6.92
N PHE A 81 3.48 -4.11 -6.60
CA PHE A 81 3.13 -3.02 -5.68
C PHE A 81 3.56 -3.29 -4.24
N ILE A 82 3.52 -4.54 -3.77
CA ILE A 82 4.07 -4.94 -2.46
C ILE A 82 5.59 -4.70 -2.42
N LEU A 83 6.32 -5.06 -3.49
CA LEU A 83 7.76 -4.81 -3.56
C LEU A 83 8.08 -3.31 -3.59
N LEU A 84 7.30 -2.52 -4.36
CA LEU A 84 7.43 -1.06 -4.37
C LEU A 84 7.17 -0.47 -2.98
N GLU A 85 6.15 -0.95 -2.28
CA GLU A 85 5.81 -0.55 -0.92
C GLU A 85 6.93 -0.88 0.08
N LEU A 86 7.50 -2.08 0.00
CA LEU A 86 8.64 -2.47 0.83
C LEU A 86 9.86 -1.59 0.59
N ILE A 87 10.20 -1.33 -0.68
CA ILE A 87 11.33 -0.46 -1.05
C ILE A 87 11.07 0.97 -0.57
N ALA A 88 9.85 1.48 -0.74
CA ALA A 88 9.47 2.82 -0.32
C ALA A 88 9.57 2.99 1.20
N THR A 89 8.95 2.10 1.96
CA THR A 89 8.96 2.16 3.43
C THR A 89 10.38 1.95 3.98
N PHE A 90 11.17 1.05 3.40
CA PHE A 90 12.59 0.90 3.76
C PHE A 90 13.42 2.14 3.42
N GLY A 91 13.14 2.77 2.27
CA GLY A 91 13.77 4.02 1.86
C GLY A 91 13.50 5.17 2.84
N ILE A 92 12.25 5.32 3.30
CA ILE A 92 11.88 6.31 4.32
C ILE A 92 12.69 6.07 5.60
N ALA A 93 12.86 4.82 6.03
CA ALA A 93 13.59 4.49 7.25
C ALA A 93 15.11 4.67 7.14
N SER A 94 15.69 4.59 5.93
CA SER A 94 17.15 4.56 5.73
C SER A 94 17.75 5.92 5.38
N PHE A 95 17.00 6.77 4.67
CA PHE A 95 17.53 8.03 4.14
C PHE A 95 17.14 9.23 5.01
N HIS A 96 18.07 10.18 5.16
CA HIS A 96 17.85 11.44 5.89
C HIS A 96 17.80 12.66 4.94
N ASN A 97 17.84 12.43 3.63
CA ASN A 97 17.76 13.47 2.62
C ASN A 97 16.29 13.80 2.32
N GLN A 98 15.90 15.06 2.48
CA GLN A 98 14.52 15.53 2.26
C GLN A 98 13.94 15.14 0.90
N LYS A 99 14.72 15.23 -0.19
CA LYS A 99 14.23 14.93 -1.54
C LYS A 99 13.91 13.44 -1.70
N LEU A 100 14.77 12.58 -1.17
CA LEU A 100 14.56 11.13 -1.22
C LEU A 100 13.36 10.73 -0.34
N LEU A 101 13.23 11.31 0.85
CA LEU A 101 12.09 11.09 1.74
C LEU A 101 10.77 11.42 1.04
N ILE A 102 10.70 12.55 0.33
CA ILE A 102 9.52 12.95 -0.44
C ILE A 102 9.18 11.90 -1.51
N ILE A 103 10.16 11.47 -2.30
CA ILE A 103 9.94 10.49 -3.39
C ILE A 103 9.43 9.16 -2.81
N PHE A 104 10.11 8.62 -1.81
CA PHE A 104 9.71 7.34 -1.20
C PHE A 104 8.34 7.45 -0.52
N PHE A 105 8.06 8.55 0.17
CA PHE A 105 6.75 8.78 0.78
C PHE A 105 5.62 8.81 -0.25
N LEU A 106 5.83 9.47 -1.40
CA LEU A 106 4.82 9.51 -2.47
C LEU A 106 4.58 8.13 -3.09
N ILE A 107 5.63 7.32 -3.28
CA ILE A 107 5.50 5.95 -3.77
C ILE A 107 4.70 5.09 -2.77
N HIS A 108 5.07 5.15 -1.49
CA HIS A 108 4.35 4.47 -0.39
C HIS A 108 2.86 4.83 -0.39
N GLN A 109 2.56 6.14 -0.36
CA GLN A 109 1.19 6.63 -0.30
C GLN A 109 0.38 6.24 -1.55
N ALA A 110 1.01 6.25 -2.73
CA ALA A 110 0.35 5.93 -4.00
C ALA A 110 0.10 4.41 -4.18
N ALA A 111 1.00 3.56 -3.69
CA ALA A 111 0.97 2.11 -3.88
C ALA A 111 -0.11 1.42 -3.06
N MET A 112 -0.29 1.83 -1.80
CA MET A 112 -1.14 1.14 -0.83
C MET A 112 -2.56 0.84 -1.33
N PRO A 113 -3.29 1.78 -1.95
CA PRO A 113 -4.68 1.52 -2.33
C PRO A 113 -4.83 0.49 -3.45
N LEU A 114 -3.84 0.37 -4.34
CA LEU A 114 -3.82 -0.71 -5.34
C LEU A 114 -3.55 -2.08 -4.70
N ILE A 115 -2.74 -2.15 -3.64
CA ILE A 115 -2.53 -3.41 -2.90
C ILE A 115 -3.85 -3.87 -2.26
N PHE A 116 -4.58 -2.95 -1.62
CA PHE A 116 -5.93 -3.25 -1.08
C PHE A 116 -6.88 -3.73 -2.18
N PHE A 117 -6.97 -2.98 -3.28
CA PHE A 117 -7.84 -3.34 -4.40
C PHE A 117 -7.49 -4.72 -4.98
N SER A 118 -6.21 -5.03 -5.10
CA SER A 118 -5.73 -6.33 -5.57
C SER A 118 -6.03 -7.49 -4.62
N LEU A 119 -6.20 -7.25 -3.32
CA LEU A 119 -6.64 -8.27 -2.37
C LEU A 119 -8.15 -8.51 -2.42
N ASP A 120 -8.93 -7.49 -2.81
CA ASP A 120 -10.38 -7.58 -2.93
C ASP A 120 -10.83 -8.35 -4.19
N ILE A 121 -10.04 -8.30 -5.26
CA ILE A 121 -10.26 -9.04 -6.54
C ILE A 121 -9.89 -10.52 -6.41
#